data_AF-A0A1A8I7B4-F1
#
_entry.id   AF-A0A1A8I7B4-F1
#
_cell.length_a   1.000
_cell.length_b   1.000
_cell.length_c   1.000
_cell.angle_alpha   90.00
_cell.angle_beta   90.00
_cell.angle_gamma   90.00
#
_symmetry.space_group_name_H-M   'P 1'
#
loop_
_entity.id
_entity.type
_entity.pdbx_description
1 polymer ?
#
loop_
_entity_poly.entity_id
_entity_poly.type
_entity_poly.pdbx_seq_one_letter_code
_entity_poly.pdbx_strand_id
1 'polypeptide(L)'
;DVRKQHTDRCVNFLVDELKVVERDQAPNRIFFVSAKEVLNSRMQRAQGMPETGGALAEGFQERLKEFQSFERRFEECISQSAVKTKFEQHTIRAKQISEQVKTIMDAINIDAAEKRVAALEDREYQKDRLEFVKNQLNLLIDDIKKKIKAISEDVESKVSVAMGDEISRLHVIVDEFHTDFHPSPHVLKIYKSELLSHVEEGMGKNLAFRCSSAINASVQSSQNYMIESMLPLLPSAAQSQVSMLVPNRTFDLSYDLNCATICSDFQENIEFQFSLGWKCLVHRYLGSVNAQKALTLVNKNFQTSQPALPMAQTPSSGPPSIAAPPNNERALMTQEDLMVAMATNVASLTSRASMTVIVVGGVVCTSKHVYTCSTHVSLRGSSWFWCSEMGRNHNSTNKILK
;
A
#
# COMPACT_ATOMS: atom_id res chain seq x y z
N ASP A 1 -35.20 -102.28 -8.36
CA ASP A 1 -33.84 -102.59 -7.87
C ASP A 1 -32.71 -101.89 -8.61
N VAL A 2 -32.63 -101.92 -9.95
CA VAL A 2 -31.50 -101.35 -10.71
C VAL A 2 -31.29 -99.84 -10.50
N ARG A 3 -32.35 -99.00 -10.61
CA ARG A 3 -32.24 -97.55 -10.39
C ARG A 3 -31.68 -97.22 -8.99
N LYS A 4 -32.20 -97.88 -7.95
CA LYS A 4 -31.76 -97.68 -6.56
C LYS A 4 -30.29 -98.04 -6.36
N GLN A 5 -29.84 -99.17 -6.92
CA GLN A 5 -28.43 -99.58 -6.87
C GLN A 5 -27.50 -98.54 -7.54
N HIS A 6 -27.89 -97.99 -8.69
CA HIS A 6 -27.14 -96.93 -9.35
C HIS A 6 -27.16 -95.62 -8.56
N THR A 7 -28.30 -95.23 -7.98
CA THR A 7 -28.39 -94.06 -7.11
C THR A 7 -27.45 -94.20 -5.92
N ASP A 8 -27.52 -95.31 -5.18
CA ASP A 8 -26.71 -95.53 -3.99
C ASP A 8 -25.20 -95.54 -4.33
N ARG A 9 -24.82 -96.17 -5.44
CA ARG A 9 -23.43 -96.15 -5.93
C ARG A 9 -22.96 -94.75 -6.30
N CYS A 10 -23.76 -93.98 -7.03
CA CYS A 10 -23.41 -92.62 -7.44
C CYS A 10 -23.37 -91.65 -6.25
N VAL A 11 -24.25 -91.82 -5.25
CA VAL A 11 -24.20 -91.05 -4.00
C VAL A 11 -22.91 -91.36 -3.25
N ASN A 12 -22.57 -92.64 -3.04
CA ASN A 12 -21.33 -93.02 -2.37
C ASN A 12 -20.09 -92.47 -3.12
N PHE A 13 -20.10 -92.54 -4.46
CA PHE A 13 -19.02 -92.00 -5.27
C PHE A 13 -18.83 -90.47 -5.10
N LEU A 14 -19.92 -89.69 -5.16
CA LEU A 14 -19.85 -88.24 -5.08
C LEU A 14 -19.58 -87.71 -3.66
N VAL A 15 -20.12 -88.40 -2.65
CA VAL A 15 -20.08 -87.97 -1.24
C VAL A 15 -18.89 -88.58 -0.49
N ASP A 16 -18.71 -89.89 -0.55
CA ASP A 16 -17.75 -90.61 0.30
C ASP A 16 -16.37 -90.72 -0.37
N GLU A 17 -16.33 -90.98 -1.68
CA GLU A 17 -15.07 -91.11 -2.44
C GLU A 17 -14.51 -89.74 -2.85
N LEU A 18 -15.26 -88.95 -3.63
CA LEU A 18 -14.80 -87.67 -4.16
C LEU A 18 -14.93 -86.50 -3.17
N LYS A 19 -15.86 -86.59 -2.22
CA LYS A 19 -16.10 -85.56 -1.19
C LYS A 19 -16.35 -84.16 -1.76
N VAL A 20 -17.03 -84.10 -2.91
CA VAL A 20 -17.30 -82.83 -3.63
C VAL A 20 -18.69 -82.26 -3.36
N VAL A 21 -19.60 -83.07 -2.80
CA VAL A 21 -20.97 -82.68 -2.44
C VAL A 21 -21.40 -83.33 -1.14
N GLU A 22 -22.27 -82.66 -0.39
CA GLU A 22 -22.92 -83.22 0.78
C GLU A 22 -24.04 -84.21 0.39
N ARG A 23 -24.40 -85.13 1.31
CA ARG A 23 -25.31 -86.24 1.03
C ARG A 23 -26.73 -85.79 0.67
N ASP A 24 -27.16 -84.66 1.19
CA ASP A 24 -28.43 -83.97 0.88
C ASP A 24 -28.43 -83.31 -0.51
N GLN A 25 -27.26 -82.91 -1.01
CA GLN A 25 -27.10 -82.28 -2.33
C GLN A 25 -26.88 -83.29 -3.46
N ALA A 26 -26.42 -84.50 -3.15
CA ALA A 26 -26.14 -85.55 -4.12
C ALA A 26 -27.34 -85.93 -5.04
N PRO A 27 -28.60 -86.01 -4.57
CA PRO A 27 -29.75 -86.25 -5.44
C PRO A 27 -29.93 -85.19 -6.54
N ASN A 28 -29.49 -83.95 -6.29
CA ASN A 28 -29.55 -82.86 -7.28
C ASN A 28 -28.39 -82.90 -8.30
N ARG A 29 -27.61 -83.98 -8.33
CA ARG A 29 -26.45 -84.19 -9.23
C ARG A 29 -26.52 -85.51 -9.98
N ILE A 30 -27.47 -86.38 -9.65
CA ILE A 30 -27.60 -87.72 -10.21
C ILE A 30 -28.94 -87.78 -10.95
N PHE A 31 -28.89 -88.04 -12.25
CA PHE A 31 -30.08 -88.02 -13.11
C PHE A 31 -30.15 -89.28 -13.97
N PHE A 32 -31.35 -89.84 -14.13
CA PHE A 32 -31.59 -91.03 -14.95
C PHE A 32 -32.26 -90.65 -16.26
N VAL A 33 -31.45 -90.49 -17.30
CA VAL A 33 -31.89 -89.89 -18.56
C VAL A 33 -31.61 -90.77 -19.77
N SER A 34 -32.25 -90.45 -20.89
CA SER A 34 -31.93 -91.00 -22.20
C SER A 34 -31.66 -89.88 -23.19
N ALA A 35 -30.38 -89.57 -23.43
CA ALA A 35 -29.98 -88.50 -24.34
C ALA A 35 -30.52 -88.72 -25.77
N LYS A 36 -30.62 -89.98 -26.21
CA LYS A 36 -31.14 -90.34 -27.54
C LYS A 36 -32.63 -90.02 -27.68
N GLU A 37 -33.44 -90.32 -26.66
CA GLU A 37 -34.87 -89.99 -26.66
C GLU A 37 -35.09 -88.47 -26.64
N VAL A 38 -34.32 -87.75 -25.81
CA VAL A 38 -34.40 -86.29 -25.72
C VAL A 38 -34.00 -85.63 -27.04
N LEU A 39 -32.92 -86.09 -27.68
CA LEU A 39 -32.47 -85.59 -28.97
C LEU A 39 -33.54 -85.80 -30.05
N ASN A 40 -34.05 -87.03 -30.18
CA ASN A 40 -35.07 -87.36 -31.17
C ASN A 40 -36.37 -86.56 -30.96
N SER A 41 -36.79 -86.42 -29.70
CA SER A 41 -37.94 -85.61 -29.32
C SER A 41 -37.77 -84.14 -29.72
N ARG A 42 -36.61 -83.53 -29.42
CA ARG A 42 -36.31 -82.14 -29.80
C ARG A 42 -36.21 -81.95 -31.31
N MET A 43 -35.63 -82.92 -32.03
CA MET A 43 -35.57 -82.88 -33.50
C MET A 43 -36.97 -82.90 -34.12
N GLN A 44 -37.87 -83.75 -33.61
CA GLN A 44 -39.25 -83.81 -34.07
C GLN A 44 -40.03 -82.54 -33.71
N ARG A 45 -39.88 -82.03 -32.48
CA ARG A 45 -40.45 -80.74 -32.06
C ARG A 45 -39.99 -79.60 -32.99
N ALA A 46 -38.70 -79.54 -33.29
CA ALA A 46 -38.13 -78.52 -34.18
C ALA A 46 -38.68 -78.60 -35.62
N GLN A 47 -39.12 -79.78 -36.05
CA GLN A 47 -39.78 -80.02 -37.34
C GLN A 47 -41.32 -79.85 -37.29
N GLY A 48 -41.88 -79.41 -36.15
CA GLY A 48 -43.32 -79.23 -35.97
C GLY A 48 -44.11 -80.52 -35.75
N MET A 49 -43.43 -81.64 -35.53
CA MET A 49 -44.03 -82.95 -35.29
C MET A 49 -44.25 -83.20 -33.78
N PRO A 50 -45.21 -84.06 -33.40
CA PRO A 50 -45.45 -84.39 -31.99
C PRO A 50 -44.23 -85.07 -31.34
N GLU A 51 -43.90 -84.63 -30.14
CA GLU A 51 -42.74 -85.11 -29.38
C GLU A 51 -42.78 -86.58 -28.96
N THR A 52 -43.96 -87.19 -29.05
CA THR A 52 -44.22 -88.59 -28.72
C THR A 52 -43.50 -89.54 -29.66
N GLY A 53 -43.11 -89.10 -30.86
CA GLY A 53 -42.37 -89.93 -31.82
C GLY A 53 -40.91 -90.19 -31.43
N GLY A 54 -40.40 -89.59 -30.35
CA GLY A 54 -39.04 -89.79 -29.84
C GLY A 54 -38.93 -90.88 -28.77
N ALA A 55 -40.05 -91.45 -28.32
CA ALA A 55 -40.08 -92.47 -27.27
C ALA A 55 -39.53 -93.81 -27.77
N LEU A 56 -38.51 -94.34 -27.09
CA LEU A 56 -37.90 -95.65 -27.40
C LEU A 56 -38.39 -96.75 -26.45
N ALA A 57 -38.88 -96.37 -25.27
CA ALA A 57 -39.44 -97.28 -24.28
C ALA A 57 -40.51 -96.57 -23.43
N GLU A 58 -41.30 -97.35 -22.69
CA GLU A 58 -42.24 -96.83 -21.68
C GLU A 58 -41.53 -95.92 -20.67
N GLY A 59 -42.22 -94.90 -20.16
CA GLY A 59 -41.66 -93.91 -19.21
C GLY A 59 -40.81 -92.80 -19.85
N PHE A 60 -40.92 -92.58 -21.16
CA PHE A 60 -40.23 -91.50 -21.89
C PHE A 60 -40.45 -90.11 -21.26
N GLN A 61 -41.69 -89.78 -20.89
CA GLN A 61 -42.04 -88.48 -20.29
C GLN A 61 -41.31 -88.22 -18.97
N GLU A 62 -41.14 -89.25 -18.14
CA GLU A 62 -40.38 -89.13 -16.89
C GLU A 62 -38.90 -88.86 -17.16
N ARG A 63 -38.29 -89.59 -18.12
CA ARG A 63 -36.88 -89.39 -18.50
C ARG A 63 -36.64 -88.03 -19.16
N LEU A 64 -37.61 -87.53 -19.93
CA LEU A 64 -37.55 -86.19 -20.52
C LEU A 64 -37.61 -85.10 -19.44
N LYS A 65 -38.52 -85.24 -18.46
CA LYS A 65 -38.62 -84.32 -17.31
C LYS A 65 -37.36 -84.34 -16.43
N GLU A 66 -36.79 -85.53 -16.24
CA GLU A 66 -35.52 -85.71 -15.52
C GLU A 66 -34.37 -84.98 -16.25
N PHE A 67 -34.29 -85.08 -17.58
CA PHE A 67 -33.27 -84.39 -18.38
C PHE A 67 -33.42 -82.86 -18.35
N GLN A 68 -34.65 -82.35 -18.40
CA GLN A 68 -34.91 -80.91 -18.23
C GLN A 68 -34.51 -80.42 -16.83
N SER A 69 -34.72 -81.26 -15.81
CA SER A 69 -34.32 -80.95 -14.44
C SER A 69 -32.79 -80.94 -14.30
N PHE A 70 -32.09 -81.85 -14.97
CA PHE A 70 -30.64 -81.84 -15.13
C PHE A 70 -30.14 -80.53 -15.76
N GLU A 71 -30.66 -80.14 -16.92
CA GLU A 71 -30.21 -78.92 -17.63
C GLU A 71 -30.40 -77.67 -16.78
N ARG A 72 -31.56 -77.53 -16.13
CA ARG A 72 -31.82 -76.39 -15.23
C ARG A 72 -30.80 -76.33 -14.11
N ARG A 73 -30.54 -77.47 -13.45
CA ARG A 73 -29.60 -77.53 -12.32
C ARG A 73 -28.16 -77.32 -12.77
N PHE A 74 -27.81 -77.79 -13.97
CA PHE A 74 -26.51 -77.58 -14.58
C PHE A 74 -26.28 -76.11 -14.92
N GLU A 75 -27.26 -75.43 -15.54
CA GLU A 75 -27.20 -74.02 -15.89
C GLU A 75 -27.04 -73.12 -14.65
N GLU A 76 -27.82 -73.37 -13.59
CA GLU A 76 -27.66 -72.69 -12.30
C GLU A 76 -26.27 -72.90 -11.71
N CYS A 77 -25.77 -74.15 -11.72
CA CYS A 77 -24.48 -74.49 -11.12
C CYS A 77 -23.32 -73.82 -11.87
N ILE A 78 -23.34 -73.87 -13.20
CA ILE A 78 -22.24 -73.33 -14.01
C ILE A 78 -22.27 -71.80 -14.03
N SER A 79 -23.45 -71.16 -14.05
CA SER A 79 -23.56 -69.69 -14.03
C SER A 79 -23.07 -69.10 -12.71
N GLN A 80 -23.53 -69.62 -11.56
CA GLN A 80 -23.09 -69.12 -10.25
C GLN A 80 -21.61 -69.38 -10.01
N SER A 81 -21.12 -70.57 -10.36
CA SER A 81 -19.71 -70.93 -10.18
C SER A 81 -18.80 -70.13 -11.11
N ALA A 82 -19.21 -69.92 -12.37
CA ALA A 82 -18.44 -69.13 -13.32
C ALA A 82 -18.37 -67.66 -12.91
N VAL A 83 -19.47 -67.05 -12.48
CA VAL A 83 -19.47 -65.65 -12.03
C VAL A 83 -18.54 -65.47 -10.85
N LYS A 84 -18.64 -66.35 -9.84
CA LYS A 84 -17.79 -66.28 -8.65
C LYS A 84 -16.30 -66.46 -9.02
N THR A 85 -15.97 -67.54 -9.72
CA THR A 85 -14.57 -67.86 -10.04
C THR A 85 -13.92 -66.87 -11.02
N LYS A 86 -14.69 -66.26 -11.93
CA LYS A 86 -14.17 -65.30 -12.90
C LYS A 86 -14.08 -63.88 -12.36
N PHE A 87 -15.00 -63.43 -11.51
CA PHE A 87 -15.09 -62.01 -11.13
C PHE A 87 -14.73 -61.68 -9.68
N GLU A 88 -14.82 -62.62 -8.75
CA GLU A 88 -14.62 -62.35 -7.31
C GLU A 88 -13.26 -61.68 -7.03
N GLN A 89 -12.18 -62.18 -7.65
CA GLN A 89 -10.85 -61.60 -7.49
C GLN A 89 -10.74 -60.19 -8.07
N HIS A 90 -11.36 -59.93 -9.22
CA HIS A 90 -11.37 -58.59 -9.82
C HIS A 90 -12.15 -57.60 -8.96
N THR A 91 -13.29 -58.01 -8.39
CA THR A 91 -14.08 -57.19 -7.47
C THR A 91 -13.30 -56.88 -6.19
N ILE A 92 -12.63 -57.87 -5.59
CA ILE A 92 -11.79 -57.67 -4.40
C ILE A 92 -10.65 -56.69 -4.72
N ARG A 93 -9.96 -56.90 -5.85
CA ARG A 93 -8.86 -56.02 -6.26
C ARG A 93 -9.31 -54.59 -6.54
N ALA A 94 -10.46 -54.41 -7.21
CA ALA A 94 -11.04 -53.09 -7.45
C ALA A 94 -11.36 -52.37 -6.14
N LYS A 95 -11.91 -53.09 -5.16
CA LYS A 95 -12.17 -52.55 -3.81
C LYS A 95 -10.87 -52.12 -3.12
N GLN A 96 -9.83 -52.95 -3.17
CA GLN A 96 -8.51 -52.62 -2.59
C GLN A 96 -7.91 -51.37 -3.22
N ILE A 97 -7.95 -51.27 -4.56
CA ILE A 97 -7.45 -50.10 -5.28
C ILE A 97 -8.24 -48.85 -4.88
N SER A 98 -9.57 -48.94 -4.82
CA SER A 98 -10.42 -47.82 -4.42
C SER A 98 -10.13 -47.36 -2.98
N GLU A 99 -9.91 -48.29 -2.05
CA GLU A 99 -9.59 -47.96 -0.65
C GLU A 99 -8.19 -47.32 -0.53
N GLN A 100 -7.22 -47.80 -1.29
CA GLN A 100 -5.88 -47.20 -1.33
C GLN A 100 -5.92 -45.78 -1.88
N VAL A 101 -6.62 -45.55 -3.00
CA VAL A 101 -6.77 -44.22 -3.58
C VAL A 101 -7.47 -43.28 -2.61
N LYS A 102 -8.53 -43.74 -1.93
CA LYS A 102 -9.22 -42.98 -0.90
C LYS A 102 -8.27 -42.61 0.24
N THR A 103 -7.48 -43.56 0.76
CA THR A 103 -6.51 -43.31 1.83
C THR A 103 -5.46 -42.27 1.43
N ILE A 104 -4.96 -42.34 0.19
CA ILE A 104 -4.02 -41.34 -0.34
C ILE A 104 -4.67 -39.96 -0.42
N MET A 105 -5.91 -39.89 -0.92
CA MET A 105 -6.64 -38.62 -1.03
C MET A 105 -6.92 -38.00 0.35
N ASP A 106 -7.30 -38.82 1.33
CA ASP A 106 -7.52 -38.39 2.71
C ASP A 106 -6.22 -37.84 3.33
N ALA A 107 -5.09 -38.54 3.13
CA ALA A 107 -3.78 -38.07 3.60
C ALA A 107 -3.36 -36.74 2.95
N ILE A 108 -3.57 -36.59 1.63
CA ILE A 108 -3.30 -35.33 0.92
C ILE A 108 -4.19 -34.21 1.45
N ASN A 109 -5.48 -34.49 1.67
CA ASN A 109 -6.42 -33.49 2.17
C ASN A 109 -6.06 -33.01 3.59
N ILE A 110 -5.61 -33.92 4.46
CA ILE A 110 -5.15 -33.58 5.81
C ILE A 110 -3.89 -32.71 5.75
N ASP A 111 -2.85 -33.14 5.03
CA ASP A 111 -1.58 -32.37 4.90
C ASP A 111 -1.81 -30.99 4.25
N ALA A 112 -2.69 -30.92 3.25
CA ALA A 112 -3.08 -29.65 2.64
C ALA A 112 -3.83 -28.74 3.62
N ALA A 113 -4.72 -29.29 4.45
CA ALA A 113 -5.44 -28.53 5.47
C ALA A 113 -4.49 -28.00 6.56
N GLU A 114 -3.55 -28.82 7.03
CA GLU A 114 -2.54 -28.42 8.00
C GLU A 114 -1.64 -27.31 7.46
N LYS A 115 -1.13 -27.44 6.23
CA LYS A 115 -0.36 -26.39 5.56
C LYS A 115 -1.17 -25.10 5.40
N ARG A 116 -2.46 -25.19 5.11
CA ARG A 116 -3.35 -24.03 5.01
C ARG A 116 -3.49 -23.32 6.35
N VAL A 117 -3.62 -24.07 7.44
CA VAL A 117 -3.71 -23.51 8.80
C VAL A 117 -2.40 -22.82 9.17
N ALA A 118 -1.26 -23.50 9.03
CA ALA A 118 0.05 -22.93 9.34
C ALA A 118 0.32 -21.64 8.53
N ALA A 119 0.00 -21.63 7.23
CA ALA A 119 0.15 -20.43 6.40
C ALA A 119 -0.78 -19.27 6.84
N LEU A 120 -1.97 -19.57 7.35
CA LEU A 120 -2.88 -18.55 7.88
C LEU A 120 -2.38 -17.98 9.21
N GLU A 121 -1.84 -18.83 10.09
CA GLU A 121 -1.22 -18.41 11.36
C GLU A 121 0.01 -17.53 11.11
N ASP A 122 0.91 -17.93 10.21
CA ASP A 122 2.06 -17.13 9.81
C ASP A 122 1.63 -15.77 9.23
N ARG A 123 0.60 -15.76 8.39
CA ARG A 123 0.07 -14.51 7.82
C ARG A 123 -0.48 -13.58 8.89
N GLU A 124 -1.22 -14.10 9.86
CA GLU A 124 -1.76 -13.29 10.95
C GLU A 124 -0.64 -12.75 11.84
N TYR A 125 0.36 -13.58 12.17
CA TYR A 125 1.55 -13.14 12.89
C TYR A 125 2.30 -12.01 12.17
N GLN A 126 2.49 -12.11 10.84
CA GLN A 126 3.11 -11.03 10.07
C GLN A 126 2.26 -9.76 10.06
N LYS A 127 0.94 -9.89 10.02
CA LYS A 127 0.01 -8.75 10.06
C LYS A 127 0.06 -8.05 11.41
N ASP A 128 0.04 -8.78 12.52
CA ASP A 128 0.18 -8.24 13.87
C ASP A 128 1.53 -7.54 14.05
N ARG A 129 2.60 -8.16 13.55
CA ARG A 129 3.95 -7.56 13.58
C ARG A 129 4.01 -6.26 12.76
N LEU A 130 3.37 -6.23 11.59
CA LEU A 130 3.30 -5.03 10.75
C LEU A 130 2.51 -3.92 11.45
N GLU A 131 1.39 -4.24 12.07
CA GLU A 131 0.59 -3.29 12.83
C GLU A 131 1.37 -2.72 14.02
N PHE A 132 2.09 -3.58 14.75
CA PHE A 132 2.98 -3.16 15.82
C PHE A 132 4.05 -2.17 15.32
N VAL A 133 4.80 -2.52 14.27
CA VAL A 133 5.86 -1.64 13.72
C VAL A 133 5.27 -0.33 13.20
N LYS A 134 4.09 -0.37 12.55
CA LYS A 134 3.41 0.85 12.09
C LYS A 134 3.05 1.77 13.26
N ASN A 135 2.55 1.21 14.36
CA ASN A 135 2.22 1.99 15.56
C ASN A 135 3.49 2.57 16.20
N GLN A 136 4.57 1.80 16.31
CA GLN A 136 5.86 2.31 16.79
C GLN A 136 6.40 3.43 15.89
N LEU A 137 6.29 3.30 14.57
CA LEU A 137 6.72 4.32 13.62
C LEU A 137 5.88 5.60 13.76
N ASN A 138 4.57 5.49 13.97
CA ASN A 138 3.73 6.67 14.22
C ASN A 138 4.13 7.41 15.50
N LEU A 139 4.40 6.68 16.58
CA LEU A 139 4.89 7.27 17.83
C LEU A 139 6.24 7.96 17.62
N LEU A 140 7.15 7.31 16.89
CA LEU A 140 8.47 7.88 16.56
C LEU A 140 8.33 9.14 15.69
N ILE A 141 7.44 9.14 14.69
CA ILE A 141 7.17 10.32 13.87
C ILE A 141 6.71 11.49 14.74
N ASP A 142 5.82 11.25 15.71
CA ASP A 142 5.34 12.32 16.58
C ASP A 142 6.41 12.80 17.57
N ASP A 143 7.28 11.92 18.06
CA ASP A 143 8.46 12.30 18.84
C ASP A 143 9.44 13.16 18.02
N ILE A 144 9.73 12.73 16.79
CA ILE A 144 10.58 13.45 15.85
C ILE A 144 10.03 14.86 15.56
N LYS A 145 8.72 15.00 15.32
CA LYS A 145 8.09 16.31 15.12
C LYS A 145 8.30 17.23 16.33
N LYS A 146 8.13 16.70 17.56
CA LYS A 146 8.37 17.48 18.79
C LYS A 146 9.83 17.91 18.89
N LYS A 147 10.76 17.02 18.54
CA LYS A 147 12.20 17.30 18.57
C LYS A 147 12.60 18.36 17.54
N ILE A 148 12.07 18.28 16.32
CA ILE A 148 12.26 19.32 15.29
C ILE A 148 11.76 20.67 15.78
N LYS A 149 10.56 20.70 16.41
CA LYS A 149 10.01 21.93 16.99
C LYS A 149 10.93 22.48 18.09
N ALA A 150 11.40 21.65 19.01
CA ALA A 150 12.29 22.05 20.08
C ALA A 150 13.63 22.61 19.55
N ILE A 151 14.20 22.02 18.50
CA ILE A 151 15.42 22.53 17.84
C ILE A 151 15.14 23.88 17.18
N SER A 152 13.98 24.04 16.52
CA SER A 152 13.60 25.32 15.92
C SER A 152 13.52 26.43 16.96
N GLU A 153 12.92 26.14 18.12
CA GLU A 153 12.82 27.07 19.25
C GLU A 153 14.20 27.36 19.88
N ASP A 154 15.07 26.35 20.00
CA ASP A 154 16.47 26.51 20.47
C ASP A 154 17.30 27.38 19.52
N VAL A 155 17.14 27.20 18.21
CA VAL A 155 17.78 28.02 17.17
C VAL A 155 17.30 29.46 17.27
N GLU A 156 15.97 29.67 17.32
CA GLU A 156 15.39 31.01 17.45
C GLU A 156 15.90 31.72 18.71
N SER A 157 15.91 31.04 19.86
CA SER A 157 16.39 31.59 21.12
C SER A 157 17.87 31.97 21.04
N LYS A 158 18.73 31.10 20.52
CA LYS A 158 20.18 31.37 20.38
C LYS A 158 20.47 32.51 19.43
N VAL A 159 19.79 32.55 18.27
CA VAL A 159 19.95 33.64 17.31
C VAL A 159 19.43 34.96 17.89
N SER A 160 18.31 34.94 18.60
CA SER A 160 17.76 36.14 19.27
C SER A 160 18.72 36.71 20.32
N VAL A 161 19.30 35.87 21.17
CA VAL A 161 20.30 36.29 22.17
C VAL A 161 21.55 36.86 21.48
N ALA A 162 22.08 36.16 20.48
CA ALA A 162 23.26 36.62 19.76
C ALA A 162 23.00 37.91 18.97
N MET A 163 21.80 38.08 18.42
CA MET A 163 21.36 39.31 17.76
C MET A 163 21.26 40.48 18.74
N GLY A 164 20.71 40.27 19.94
CA GLY A 164 20.64 41.31 20.98
C GLY A 164 22.03 41.79 21.43
N ASP A 165 22.97 40.86 21.59
CA ASP A 165 24.37 41.18 21.89
C ASP A 165 25.05 41.93 20.73
N GLU A 166 24.71 41.59 19.48
CA GLU A 166 25.30 42.23 18.30
C GLU A 166 24.77 43.66 18.10
N ILE A 167 23.46 43.87 18.29
CA ILE A 167 22.85 45.20 18.31
C ILE A 167 23.51 46.07 19.39
N SER A 168 23.78 45.51 20.57
CA SER A 168 24.45 46.23 21.67
C SER A 168 25.90 46.62 21.34
N ARG A 169 26.53 45.93 20.38
CA ARG A 169 27.90 46.15 19.93
C ARG A 169 27.99 46.75 18.52
N LEU A 170 26.86 47.23 18.00
CA LEU A 170 26.75 47.78 16.64
C LEU A 170 27.77 48.92 16.40
N HIS A 171 28.07 49.70 17.44
CA HIS A 171 29.07 50.77 17.39
C HIS A 171 30.45 50.28 16.91
N VAL A 172 30.87 49.06 17.27
CA VAL A 172 32.16 48.51 16.84
C VAL A 172 32.22 48.31 15.33
N ILE A 173 31.13 47.79 14.74
CA ILE A 173 31.03 47.60 13.28
C ILE A 173 30.98 48.96 12.58
N VAL A 174 30.26 49.93 13.15
CA VAL A 174 30.14 51.27 12.57
C VAL A 174 31.47 52.02 12.64
N ASP A 175 32.25 51.86 13.71
CA ASP A 175 33.58 52.47 13.86
C ASP A 175 34.61 51.88 12.86
N GLU A 176 34.41 50.64 12.40
CA GLU A 176 35.22 50.01 11.36
C GLU A 176 34.88 50.50 9.94
N PHE A 177 33.79 51.23 9.76
CA PHE A 177 33.37 51.77 8.46
C PHE A 177 34.12 53.06 8.10
N HIS A 178 34.96 52.99 7.07
CA HIS A 178 35.81 54.11 6.63
C HIS A 178 35.49 54.49 5.17
N THR A 179 34.44 55.31 4.99
CA THR A 179 34.08 55.90 3.69
C THR A 179 34.05 57.43 3.80
N ASP A 180 34.46 58.13 2.75
CA ASP A 180 34.46 59.59 2.73
C ASP A 180 33.04 60.16 2.87
N PHE A 181 32.81 60.95 3.93
CA PHE A 181 31.53 61.60 4.14
C PHE A 181 31.41 62.88 3.33
N HIS A 182 30.33 63.02 2.56
CA HIS A 182 30.01 64.25 1.85
C HIS A 182 28.55 64.66 2.07
N PRO A 183 28.26 65.92 2.46
CA PRO A 183 26.91 66.39 2.81
C PRO A 183 25.95 66.57 1.61
N SER A 184 26.28 66.03 0.43
CA SER A 184 25.43 66.14 -0.76
C SER A 184 24.29 65.12 -0.68
N PRO A 185 23.02 65.50 -0.96
CA PRO A 185 21.87 64.58 -0.85
C PRO A 185 22.02 63.28 -1.65
N HIS A 186 22.65 63.35 -2.83
CA HIS A 186 22.89 62.18 -3.69
C HIS A 186 23.99 61.27 -3.13
N VAL A 187 25.08 61.86 -2.60
CA VAL A 187 26.20 61.11 -2.01
C VAL A 187 25.81 60.51 -0.66
N LEU A 188 24.96 61.21 0.09
CA LEU A 188 24.43 60.73 1.36
C LEU A 188 23.57 59.46 1.19
N LYS A 189 22.78 59.37 0.13
CA LYS A 189 22.00 58.15 -0.17
C LYS A 189 22.91 56.94 -0.46
N ILE A 190 24.00 57.15 -1.19
CA ILE A 190 24.98 56.11 -1.50
C ILE A 190 25.72 55.69 -0.23
N TYR A 191 26.21 56.66 0.55
CA TYR A 191 26.87 56.43 1.84
C TYR A 191 26.00 55.60 2.80
N LYS A 192 24.70 55.89 2.89
CA LYS A 192 23.76 55.10 3.69
C LYS A 192 23.61 53.67 3.21
N SER A 193 23.50 53.47 1.90
CA SER A 193 23.38 52.14 1.32
C SER A 193 24.64 51.31 1.59
N GLU A 194 25.82 51.92 1.48
CA GLU A 194 27.09 51.26 1.75
C GLU A 194 27.28 50.96 3.25
N LEU A 195 26.89 51.89 4.14
CA LEU A 195 26.91 51.67 5.58
C LEU A 195 25.94 50.54 5.99
N LEU A 196 24.72 50.52 5.45
CA LEU A 196 23.76 49.45 5.74
C LEU A 196 24.27 48.10 5.24
N SER A 197 24.86 48.04 4.04
CA SER A 197 25.48 46.83 3.51
C SER A 197 26.66 46.36 4.36
N HIS A 198 27.50 47.28 4.85
CA HIS A 198 28.64 46.95 5.72
C HIS A 198 28.17 46.40 7.08
N VAL A 199 27.16 47.04 7.67
CA VAL A 199 26.54 46.58 8.92
C VAL A 199 25.89 45.21 8.74
N GLU A 200 25.14 45.01 7.66
CA GLU A 200 24.48 43.74 7.33
C GLU A 200 25.51 42.60 7.17
N GLU A 201 26.58 42.82 6.40
CA GLU A 201 27.64 41.84 6.21
C GLU A 201 28.41 41.56 7.51
N GLY A 202 28.73 42.60 8.29
CA GLY A 202 29.42 42.49 9.57
C GLY A 202 28.63 41.72 10.62
N MET A 203 27.36 42.09 10.82
CA MET A 203 26.46 41.39 11.74
C MET A 203 26.21 39.96 11.31
N GLY A 204 26.02 39.71 10.00
CA GLY A 204 25.86 38.37 9.44
C GLY A 204 27.06 37.46 9.71
N LYS A 205 28.29 37.96 9.51
CA LYS A 205 29.53 37.24 9.82
C LYS A 205 29.67 36.95 11.31
N ASN A 206 29.38 37.93 12.17
CA ASN A 206 29.49 37.77 13.62
C ASN A 206 28.47 36.76 14.17
N LEU A 207 27.23 36.77 13.67
CA LEU A 207 26.22 35.77 13.97
C LEU A 207 26.65 34.38 13.50
N ALA A 208 27.16 34.26 12.27
CA ALA A 208 27.67 33.00 11.76
C ALA A 208 28.82 32.44 12.61
N PHE A 209 29.76 33.29 13.03
CA PHE A 209 30.86 32.86 13.90
C PHE A 209 30.38 32.37 15.27
N ARG A 210 29.41 33.07 15.89
CA ARG A 210 28.95 32.77 17.26
C ARG A 210 27.95 31.61 17.34
N CYS A 211 27.05 31.50 16.37
CA CYS A 211 25.91 30.60 16.47
C CYS A 211 26.05 29.33 15.63
N SER A 212 26.79 29.35 14.51
CA SER A 212 26.79 28.23 13.57
C SER A 212 27.35 26.93 14.14
N SER A 213 28.39 26.97 14.98
CA SER A 213 28.95 25.75 15.59
C SER A 213 27.97 25.07 16.56
N ALA A 214 27.33 25.86 17.43
CA ALA A 214 26.37 25.39 18.42
C ALA A 214 25.07 24.88 17.78
N ILE A 215 24.57 25.59 16.77
CA ILE A 215 23.37 25.18 16.02
C ILE A 215 23.66 23.91 15.22
N ASN A 216 24.78 23.85 14.49
CA ASN A 216 25.13 22.67 13.72
C ASN A 216 25.33 21.44 14.64
N ALA A 217 25.95 21.61 15.81
CA ALA A 217 26.05 20.53 16.80
C ALA A 217 24.68 20.04 17.30
N SER A 218 23.74 20.95 17.58
CA SER A 218 22.37 20.63 18.02
C SER A 218 21.59 19.87 16.93
N VAL A 219 21.69 20.32 15.68
CA VAL A 219 21.07 19.67 14.51
C VAL A 219 21.68 18.30 14.26
N GLN A 220 23.01 18.17 14.25
CA GLN A 220 23.71 16.90 14.03
C GLN A 220 23.41 15.87 15.12
N SER A 221 23.48 16.27 16.40
CA SER A 221 23.10 15.40 17.52
C SER A 221 21.66 14.90 17.37
N SER A 222 20.77 15.77 16.91
CA SER A 222 19.38 15.40 16.69
C SER A 222 19.17 14.48 15.50
N GLN A 223 19.89 14.68 14.40
CA GLN A 223 19.88 13.77 13.25
C GLN A 223 20.33 12.37 13.67
N ASN A 224 21.45 12.25 14.41
CA ASN A 224 21.93 10.96 14.90
C ASN A 224 20.90 10.25 15.78
N TYR A 225 20.29 10.97 16.72
CA TYR A 225 19.22 10.43 17.56
C TYR A 225 18.04 9.90 16.74
N MET A 226 17.61 10.64 15.70
CA MET A 226 16.50 10.19 14.83
C MET A 226 16.86 8.92 14.06
N ILE A 227 18.10 8.82 13.57
CA ILE A 227 18.60 7.63 12.85
C ILE A 227 18.66 6.42 13.80
N GLU A 228 19.24 6.60 14.99
CA GLU A 228 19.35 5.54 16.01
C GLU A 228 17.98 5.06 16.49
N SER A 229 17.03 5.97 16.66
CA SER A 229 15.66 5.64 17.09
C SER A 229 14.86 4.91 16.01
N MET A 230 15.17 5.13 14.74
CA MET A 230 14.54 4.43 13.62
C MET A 230 15.10 3.01 13.41
N LEU A 231 16.38 2.79 13.70
CA LEU A 231 17.11 1.56 13.39
C LEU A 231 16.42 0.26 13.89
N PRO A 232 15.89 0.17 15.13
CA PRO A 232 15.25 -1.03 15.64
C PRO A 232 13.93 -1.37 14.94
N LEU A 233 13.29 -0.40 14.30
CA LEU A 233 12.02 -0.58 13.58
C LEU A 233 12.22 -1.13 12.17
N LEU A 234 13.46 -1.08 11.66
CA LEU A 234 13.79 -1.57 10.34
C LEU A 234 14.04 -3.09 10.33
N PRO A 235 13.73 -3.79 9.23
CA PRO A 235 14.14 -5.18 9.03
C PRO A 235 15.65 -5.33 9.13
N SER A 236 16.13 -6.47 9.65
CA SER A 236 17.57 -6.74 9.85
C SER A 236 18.42 -6.54 8.59
N ALA A 237 17.88 -6.88 7.41
CA ALA A 237 18.54 -6.67 6.12
C ALA A 237 18.76 -5.19 5.76
N ALA A 238 17.91 -4.29 6.27
CA ALA A 238 17.98 -2.85 6.01
C ALA A 238 18.85 -2.12 7.04
N GLN A 239 18.99 -2.66 8.26
CA GLN A 239 19.77 -2.03 9.35
C GLN A 239 21.24 -1.82 8.96
N SER A 240 21.85 -2.74 8.20
CA SER A 240 23.24 -2.63 7.75
C SER A 240 23.46 -1.62 6.61
N GLN A 241 22.38 -1.11 5.98
CA GLN A 241 22.44 -0.22 4.82
C GLN A 241 21.98 1.22 5.13
N VAL A 242 21.63 1.51 6.38
CA VAL A 242 21.06 2.81 6.78
C VAL A 242 21.99 3.97 6.46
N SER A 243 23.31 3.80 6.60
CA SER A 243 24.31 4.82 6.27
C SER A 243 24.36 5.18 4.78
N MET A 244 23.94 4.29 3.88
CA MET A 244 23.81 4.59 2.45
C MET A 244 22.46 5.21 2.10
N LEU A 245 21.42 4.93 2.89
CA LEU A 245 20.05 5.36 2.63
C LEU A 245 19.74 6.75 3.19
N VAL A 246 20.42 7.15 4.27
CA VAL A 246 20.26 8.46 4.91
C VAL A 246 21.55 9.25 4.69
N PRO A 247 21.58 10.18 3.71
CA PRO A 247 22.73 11.06 3.54
C PRO A 247 22.89 11.93 4.79
N ASN A 248 24.06 11.89 5.43
CA ASN A 248 24.44 12.87 6.43
C ASN A 248 24.62 14.23 5.75
N ARG A 249 23.52 15.00 5.67
CA ARG A 249 23.55 16.34 5.12
C ARG A 249 24.17 17.28 6.14
N THR A 250 25.18 18.01 5.71
CA THR A 250 25.68 19.18 6.45
C THR A 250 24.57 20.22 6.48
N PHE A 251 24.23 20.70 7.68
CA PHE A 251 23.27 21.77 7.85
C PHE A 251 23.98 23.10 7.54
N ASP A 252 23.61 23.72 6.42
CA ASP A 252 24.15 25.02 6.02
C ASP A 252 23.25 26.13 6.56
N LEU A 253 23.85 27.07 7.30
CA LEU A 253 23.13 28.12 8.01
C LEU A 253 23.55 29.48 7.45
N SER A 254 22.61 30.14 6.77
CA SER A 254 22.75 31.50 6.29
C SER A 254 21.93 32.46 7.15
N TYR A 255 22.47 33.66 7.37
CA TYR A 255 21.80 34.75 8.07
C TYR A 255 21.51 35.83 7.05
N ASP A 256 20.24 36.02 6.71
CA ASP A 256 19.78 37.08 5.83
C ASP A 256 19.19 38.21 6.69
N LEU A 257 19.88 39.35 6.75
CA LEU A 257 19.55 40.46 7.63
C LEU A 257 19.14 41.67 6.78
N ASN A 258 17.85 41.88 6.56
CA ASN A 258 17.39 43.04 5.80
C ASN A 258 17.48 44.33 6.64
N CYS A 259 18.68 44.87 6.81
CA CYS A 259 18.96 46.07 7.59
C CYS A 259 18.23 47.31 7.04
N ALA A 260 17.96 47.35 5.73
CA ALA A 260 17.17 48.42 5.12
C ALA A 260 15.72 48.46 5.64
N THR A 261 15.13 47.31 5.92
CA THR A 261 13.79 47.20 6.51
C THR A 261 13.83 47.41 8.03
N ILE A 262 14.85 46.88 8.70
CA ILE A 262 14.99 47.02 10.16
C ILE A 262 15.24 48.48 10.56
N CYS A 263 15.95 49.25 9.73
CA CYS A 263 16.31 50.64 9.98
C CYS A 263 15.37 51.66 9.28
N SER A 264 14.21 51.25 8.75
CA SER A 264 13.30 52.15 8.02
C SER A 264 12.79 53.32 8.86
N ASP A 265 12.68 53.11 10.18
CA ASP A 265 12.13 54.07 11.14
C ASP A 265 13.22 54.98 11.75
N PHE A 266 14.48 54.76 11.37
CA PHE A 266 15.60 55.54 11.87
C PHE A 266 15.63 56.93 11.22
N GLN A 267 15.41 57.97 12.03
CA GLN A 267 15.53 59.36 11.61
C GLN A 267 16.84 59.95 12.12
N GLU A 268 17.74 60.25 11.21
CA GLU A 268 19.05 60.82 11.52
C GLU A 268 18.94 62.32 11.76
N ASN A 269 19.54 62.79 12.85
CA ASN A 269 19.81 64.20 13.03
C ASN A 269 21.25 64.50 12.63
N ILE A 270 21.45 64.92 11.37
CA ILE A 270 22.77 65.30 10.82
C ILE A 270 23.10 66.77 11.18
N GLU A 271 22.17 67.51 11.81
CA GLU A 271 22.46 68.85 12.30
C GLU A 271 23.35 68.77 13.53
N PHE A 272 24.60 69.20 13.38
CA PHE A 272 25.53 69.36 14.48
C PHE A 272 25.02 70.45 15.45
N GLN A 273 24.34 70.03 16.52
CA GLN A 273 23.90 70.92 17.58
C GLN A 273 24.99 71.01 18.63
N PHE A 274 25.86 72.01 18.51
CA PHE A 274 26.85 72.29 19.55
C PHE A 274 26.11 72.66 20.84
N SER A 275 26.32 71.91 21.93
CA SER A 275 25.67 72.15 23.23
C SER A 275 26.03 73.50 23.85
N LEU A 276 27.09 74.15 23.36
CA LEU A 276 27.50 75.53 23.67
C LEU A 276 27.26 76.52 22.52
N GLY A 277 26.50 76.13 21.50
CA GLY A 277 26.11 77.02 20.41
C GLY A 277 25.27 78.17 20.95
N TRP A 278 25.50 79.40 20.46
CA TRP A 278 24.78 80.61 20.87
C TRP A 278 23.25 80.41 20.87
N LYS A 279 22.72 79.62 19.93
CA LYS A 279 21.29 79.26 19.87
C LYS A 279 20.80 78.52 21.11
N CYS A 280 21.57 77.57 21.65
CA CYS A 280 21.21 76.78 22.84
C CYS A 280 21.45 77.56 24.16
N LEU A 281 22.51 78.38 24.24
CA LEU A 281 22.77 79.28 25.36
C LEU A 281 21.64 80.30 25.55
N VAL A 282 21.20 80.93 24.45
CA VAL A 282 20.08 81.86 24.45
C VAL A 282 18.77 81.13 24.80
N HIS A 283 18.57 79.89 24.32
CA HIS A 283 17.40 79.08 24.68
C HIS A 283 17.35 78.69 26.17
N ARG A 284 18.52 78.49 26.81
CA ARG A 284 18.61 78.05 28.22
C ARG A 284 18.55 79.21 29.23
N TYR A 285 19.03 80.40 28.91
CA TYR A 285 18.96 81.57 29.80
C TYR A 285 17.75 82.49 29.57
N LEU A 286 17.22 82.59 28.35
CA LEU A 286 16.08 83.48 28.03
C LEU A 286 14.74 82.73 27.86
N GLY A 287 14.76 81.40 27.83
CA GLY A 287 13.57 80.58 27.57
C GLY A 287 13.15 80.57 26.10
N SER A 288 12.52 79.47 25.68
CA SER A 288 12.18 79.15 24.28
C SER A 288 11.49 80.29 23.50
N VAL A 289 10.55 80.99 24.14
CA VAL A 289 9.71 82.01 23.48
C VAL A 289 10.47 83.32 23.23
N ASN A 290 11.39 83.69 24.12
CA ASN A 290 12.20 84.91 23.96
C ASN A 290 13.48 84.65 23.16
N ALA A 291 13.97 83.42 23.14
CA ALA A 291 15.14 83.01 22.38
C ALA A 291 14.95 83.12 20.86
N GLN A 292 13.77 82.73 20.36
CA GLN A 292 13.44 82.90 18.94
C GLN A 292 13.34 84.38 18.55
N LYS A 293 12.82 85.24 19.44
CA LYS A 293 12.76 86.70 19.23
C LYS A 293 14.15 87.34 19.27
N ALA A 294 15.04 86.92 20.18
CA ALA A 294 16.41 87.43 20.26
C ALA A 294 17.27 86.99 19.06
N LEU A 295 17.16 85.73 18.62
CA LEU A 295 17.88 85.21 17.46
C LEU A 295 17.43 85.87 16.14
N THR A 296 16.13 86.17 16.00
CA THR A 296 15.62 86.90 14.82
C THR A 296 16.04 88.37 14.82
N LEU A 297 16.21 89.01 15.98
CA LEU A 297 16.66 90.40 16.11
C LEU A 297 18.17 90.54 15.85
N VAL A 298 19.00 89.61 16.33
CA VAL A 298 20.45 89.56 16.04
C VAL A 298 20.71 89.27 14.57
N ASN A 299 19.94 88.37 13.95
CA ASN A 299 20.06 88.08 12.52
C ASN A 299 19.66 89.29 11.64
N LYS A 300 18.70 90.11 12.12
CA LYS A 300 18.33 91.38 11.47
C LYS A 300 19.44 92.44 11.51
N ASN A 301 20.24 92.49 12.59
CA ASN A 301 21.31 93.49 12.72
C ASN A 301 22.51 93.21 11.80
N PHE A 302 22.72 91.96 11.38
CA PHE A 302 23.78 91.59 10.43
C PHE A 302 23.40 91.79 8.95
N GLN A 303 22.13 92.07 8.63
CA GLN A 303 21.67 92.31 7.26
C GLN A 303 21.49 93.80 6.91
N THR A 304 22.27 94.68 7.53
CA THR A 304 22.33 96.10 7.15
C THR A 304 23.58 96.40 6.32
N SER A 305 23.78 95.67 5.22
CA SER A 305 24.70 96.07 4.12
C SER A 305 24.38 95.25 2.86
N GLN A 306 23.76 95.94 1.89
CA GLN A 306 23.60 95.66 0.44
C GLN A 306 22.22 95.24 -0.10
N PRO A 307 21.84 95.74 -1.31
CA PRO A 307 20.46 95.90 -1.74
C PRO A 307 19.96 94.93 -2.83
N ALA A 308 18.66 94.60 -2.71
CA ALA A 308 17.60 94.35 -3.70
C ALA A 308 17.85 93.57 -5.01
N LEU A 309 17.00 92.54 -5.26
CA LEU A 309 16.11 92.34 -6.44
C LEU A 309 15.27 91.02 -6.28
N PRO A 310 14.16 90.77 -7.04
CA PRO A 310 12.82 90.58 -6.45
C PRO A 310 12.14 89.19 -6.52
N MET A 311 11.09 89.07 -5.69
CA MET A 311 9.90 88.17 -5.61
C MET A 311 9.70 86.99 -6.58
N ALA A 312 9.31 85.83 -6.02
CA ALA A 312 8.23 84.99 -6.58
C ALA A 312 7.50 84.13 -5.51
N GLN A 313 6.32 84.63 -5.13
CA GLN A 313 5.04 83.98 -4.79
C GLN A 313 4.99 82.51 -4.32
N THR A 314 4.58 82.33 -3.06
CA THR A 314 3.82 81.17 -2.52
C THR A 314 2.32 81.28 -2.88
N PRO A 315 1.56 80.17 -2.91
CA PRO A 315 0.74 79.80 -1.73
C PRO A 315 0.74 78.27 -1.48
N SER A 316 0.97 77.79 -0.26
CA SER A 316 0.07 77.73 0.92
C SER A 316 -1.09 76.75 0.79
N SER A 317 -1.08 75.79 1.72
CA SER A 317 -1.96 74.65 1.94
C SER A 317 -3.39 75.01 2.37
N GLY A 318 -4.36 74.12 2.10
CA GLY A 318 -5.66 74.07 2.81
C GLY A 318 -6.76 73.23 2.11
N PRO A 319 -7.54 72.39 2.83
CA PRO A 319 -8.54 71.42 2.31
C PRO A 319 -9.96 72.03 2.17
N PRO A 320 -10.97 71.41 1.49
CA PRO A 320 -11.90 70.44 2.12
C PRO A 320 -12.59 69.40 1.18
N SER A 321 -13.44 68.55 1.78
CA SER A 321 -14.17 67.37 1.26
C SER A 321 -15.39 67.60 0.33
N ILE A 322 -15.82 66.47 -0.28
CA ILE A 322 -17.14 66.06 -0.84
C ILE A 322 -17.46 66.42 -2.30
N ALA A 323 -17.48 65.39 -3.19
CA ALA A 323 -18.59 65.03 -4.09
C ALA A 323 -18.18 63.90 -5.08
N ALA A 324 -19.13 63.03 -5.42
CA ALA A 324 -18.97 61.86 -6.31
C ALA A 324 -19.28 62.20 -7.81
N PRO A 325 -19.39 61.21 -8.73
CA PRO A 325 -18.58 60.98 -9.94
C PRO A 325 -19.21 61.53 -11.26
N PRO A 326 -18.57 61.40 -12.45
CA PRO A 326 -18.82 60.24 -13.34
C PRO A 326 -17.68 59.81 -14.32
N ASN A 327 -17.65 58.50 -14.56
CA ASN A 327 -17.51 57.67 -15.78
C ASN A 327 -16.85 58.10 -17.13
N ASN A 328 -16.26 57.07 -17.77
CA ASN A 328 -15.85 56.85 -19.20
C ASN A 328 -14.62 57.61 -19.75
N GLU A 329 -13.72 57.06 -20.59
CA GLU A 329 -13.52 55.74 -21.22
C GLU A 329 -12.13 55.75 -21.94
N ARG A 330 -11.42 54.60 -21.99
CA ARG A 330 -10.46 54.15 -23.06
C ARG A 330 -9.22 55.05 -23.35
N ALA A 331 -8.05 54.60 -23.78
CA ALA A 331 -7.37 53.37 -24.20
C ALA A 331 -5.86 53.67 -23.94
N LEU A 332 -4.87 52.78 -23.93
CA LEU A 332 -4.49 51.76 -24.91
C LEU A 332 -3.30 51.03 -24.28
N MET A 333 -3.38 49.70 -24.17
CA MET A 333 -2.26 48.87 -23.75
C MET A 333 -1.29 48.67 -24.91
N THR A 334 0.00 48.89 -24.67
CA THR A 334 1.08 48.54 -25.59
C THR A 334 1.63 47.15 -25.26
N GLN A 335 1.70 46.36 -26.31
CA GLN A 335 2.03 44.95 -26.39
C GLN A 335 3.53 44.68 -26.21
N GLU A 336 4.12 45.06 -25.06
CA GLU A 336 5.53 44.76 -24.77
C GLU A 336 5.77 44.27 -23.32
N ASP A 337 4.82 44.48 -22.39
CA ASP A 337 4.93 44.04 -20.98
C ASP A 337 4.42 42.61 -20.71
N LEU A 338 3.84 41.92 -21.71
CA LEU A 338 3.26 40.58 -21.51
C LEU A 338 4.29 39.44 -21.67
N MET A 339 5.46 39.70 -22.25
CA MET A 339 6.41 38.64 -22.61
C MET A 339 7.50 38.37 -21.57
N VAL A 340 7.66 39.23 -20.56
CA VAL A 340 8.68 39.06 -19.49
C VAL A 340 8.11 38.46 -18.20
N ALA A 341 6.78 38.44 -18.03
CA ALA A 341 6.11 37.87 -16.85
C ALA A 341 5.97 36.32 -16.88
N MET A 342 6.36 35.64 -17.98
CA MET A 342 6.22 34.18 -18.11
C MET A 342 7.52 33.38 -17.88
N ALA A 343 8.68 34.01 -17.68
CA ALA A 343 9.97 33.30 -17.64
C ALA A 343 10.58 33.08 -16.24
N THR A 344 10.01 33.62 -15.16
CA THR A 344 10.66 33.56 -13.82
C THR A 344 9.78 33.02 -12.69
N ASN A 345 8.68 32.33 -13.02
CA ASN A 345 7.88 31.58 -12.03
C ASN A 345 8.37 30.12 -11.86
N VAL A 346 9.60 29.94 -11.38
CA VAL A 346 9.98 28.68 -10.71
C VAL A 346 10.82 29.01 -9.49
N ALA A 347 10.39 28.48 -8.34
CA ALA A 347 11.02 28.50 -7.02
C ALA A 347 10.72 29.71 -6.11
N SER A 348 9.48 29.82 -5.64
CA SER A 348 9.18 30.03 -4.22
C SER A 348 7.67 30.08 -4.02
N LEU A 349 7.12 29.19 -3.18
CA LEU A 349 5.91 29.42 -2.40
C LEU A 349 5.62 28.20 -1.54
N THR A 350 6.16 28.25 -0.33
CA THR A 350 5.67 27.50 0.82
C THR A 350 4.33 28.07 1.27
N SER A 351 3.30 27.22 1.21
CA SER A 351 2.16 27.10 2.15
C SER A 351 1.17 28.28 2.28
N ARG A 352 -0.11 28.02 2.00
CA ARG A 352 -1.12 27.63 3.03
C ARG A 352 -2.51 27.42 2.40
N ALA A 353 -3.13 26.33 2.84
CA ALA A 353 -4.57 26.07 3.03
C ALA A 353 -5.57 26.29 1.87
N SER A 354 -6.09 25.19 1.32
CA SER A 354 -7.54 24.97 1.22
C SER A 354 -7.84 23.53 0.81
N MET A 355 -8.80 22.93 1.51
CA MET A 355 -9.41 21.65 1.12
C MET A 355 -10.09 21.82 -0.24
N THR A 356 -9.67 21.05 -1.24
CA THR A 356 -10.46 20.84 -2.46
C THR A 356 -10.44 19.36 -2.79
N VAL A 357 -11.60 18.75 -2.62
CA VAL A 357 -11.95 17.43 -3.13
C VAL A 357 -11.76 17.44 -4.65
N ILE A 358 -10.87 16.60 -5.18
CA ILE A 358 -10.84 16.27 -6.60
C ILE A 358 -11.40 14.87 -6.76
N VAL A 359 -12.62 14.82 -7.28
CA VAL A 359 -13.20 13.65 -7.93
C VAL A 359 -12.34 13.36 -9.16
N VAL A 360 -11.44 12.37 -9.06
CA VAL A 360 -10.84 11.77 -10.26
C VAL A 360 -11.80 10.70 -10.76
N GLY A 361 -12.64 11.11 -11.69
CA GLY A 361 -13.40 10.21 -12.54
C GLY A 361 -12.44 9.37 -13.39
N GLY A 362 -12.44 8.07 -13.11
CA GLY A 362 -12.43 7.00 -14.10
C GLY A 362 -11.28 6.91 -15.09
N VAL A 363 -10.17 6.29 -14.68
CA VAL A 363 -9.45 5.27 -15.48
C VAL A 363 -8.77 4.27 -14.53
N VAL A 364 -9.53 3.38 -13.89
CA VAL A 364 -9.01 2.08 -13.40
C VAL A 364 -10.11 1.02 -13.46
N CYS A 365 -10.36 0.53 -14.66
CA CYS A 365 -10.98 -0.76 -14.99
C CYS A 365 -10.19 -1.21 -16.22
N THR A 366 -9.43 -2.30 -16.28
CA THR A 366 -9.53 -3.62 -15.65
C THR A 366 -8.18 -4.32 -15.82
N SER A 367 -7.45 -4.60 -14.74
CA SER A 367 -6.31 -5.55 -14.81
C SER A 367 -6.18 -6.44 -13.57
N LYS A 368 -6.94 -6.20 -12.50
CA LYS A 368 -6.96 -7.06 -11.31
C LYS A 368 -8.17 -7.99 -11.19
N HIS A 369 -9.15 -7.90 -12.09
CA HIS A 369 -10.29 -8.84 -12.15
C HIS A 369 -10.13 -10.00 -13.15
N VAL A 370 -9.19 -9.91 -14.11
CA VAL A 370 -8.95 -11.03 -15.04
C VAL A 370 -8.25 -12.20 -14.34
N TYR A 371 -7.34 -11.93 -13.40
CA TYR A 371 -6.60 -13.00 -12.71
C TYR A 371 -7.34 -13.65 -11.54
N THR A 372 -8.21 -12.90 -10.84
CA THR A 372 -9.07 -13.47 -9.78
C THR A 372 -10.30 -14.18 -10.33
N CYS A 373 -10.83 -13.75 -11.50
CA CYS A 373 -11.91 -14.49 -12.16
C CYS A 373 -11.38 -15.76 -12.85
N SER A 374 -10.19 -15.74 -13.46
CA SER A 374 -9.62 -16.91 -14.12
C SER A 374 -9.27 -18.04 -13.14
N THR A 375 -8.81 -17.71 -11.92
CA THR A 375 -8.53 -18.72 -10.87
C THR A 375 -9.80 -19.23 -10.20
N HIS A 376 -10.80 -18.39 -9.94
CA HIS A 376 -12.08 -18.84 -9.38
C HIS A 376 -12.95 -19.63 -10.37
N VAL A 377 -12.89 -19.33 -11.67
CA VAL A 377 -13.57 -20.10 -12.73
C VAL A 377 -12.87 -21.43 -12.99
N SER A 378 -11.54 -21.49 -12.86
CA SER A 378 -10.79 -22.75 -12.97
C SER A 378 -11.08 -23.70 -11.80
N LEU A 379 -11.09 -23.21 -10.55
CA LEU A 379 -11.39 -24.02 -9.36
C LEU A 379 -12.86 -24.47 -9.26
N ARG A 380 -13.82 -23.63 -9.67
CA ARG A 380 -15.23 -24.05 -9.77
C ARG A 380 -15.48 -24.96 -10.98
N GLY A 381 -14.77 -24.76 -12.09
CA GLY A 381 -14.81 -25.62 -13.27
C GLY A 381 -14.31 -27.02 -12.98
N SER A 382 -13.18 -27.18 -12.28
CA SER A 382 -12.64 -28.48 -11.90
C SER A 382 -13.53 -29.21 -10.88
N SER A 383 -14.12 -28.48 -9.92
CA SER A 383 -15.05 -29.08 -8.95
C SER A 383 -16.39 -29.50 -9.57
N TRP A 384 -16.91 -28.74 -10.55
CA TRP A 384 -18.12 -29.13 -11.30
C TRP A 384 -17.86 -30.27 -12.29
N PHE A 385 -16.69 -30.30 -12.92
CA PHE A 385 -16.31 -31.39 -13.82
C PHE A 385 -16.16 -32.71 -13.05
N TRP A 386 -15.51 -32.69 -11.88
CA TRP A 386 -15.41 -33.87 -11.01
C TRP A 386 -16.75 -34.33 -10.44
N CYS A 387 -17.63 -33.39 -10.04
CA CYS A 387 -18.95 -33.75 -9.51
C CYS A 387 -19.92 -34.27 -10.60
N SER A 388 -19.76 -33.81 -11.86
CA SER A 388 -20.54 -34.28 -13.02
C SER A 388 -20.04 -35.64 -13.55
N GLU A 389 -18.74 -35.93 -13.44
CA GLU A 389 -18.16 -37.22 -13.84
C GLU A 389 -18.47 -38.33 -12.81
N MET A 390 -18.47 -38.02 -11.50
CA MET A 390 -18.91 -38.96 -10.46
C MET A 390 -20.42 -39.21 -10.49
N GLY A 391 -21.23 -38.19 -10.80
CA GLY A 391 -22.69 -38.35 -10.95
C GLY A 391 -23.11 -39.15 -12.19
N ARG A 392 -22.34 -39.11 -13.28
CA ARG A 392 -22.60 -39.92 -14.49
C ARG A 392 -22.18 -41.39 -14.33
N ASN A 393 -21.12 -41.68 -13.59
CA ASN A 393 -20.69 -43.06 -13.36
C ASN A 393 -21.60 -43.84 -12.38
N HIS A 394 -22.31 -43.15 -11.49
CA HIS A 394 -23.26 -43.78 -10.58
C HIS A 394 -24.61 -44.16 -11.22
N ASN A 395 -24.95 -43.55 -12.37
CA ASN A 395 -26.19 -43.84 -13.12
C ASN A 395 -26.00 -44.88 -14.25
N SER A 396 -24.76 -45.16 -14.66
CA SER A 396 -24.47 -46.18 -15.67
C SER A 396 -24.32 -47.59 -15.06
N THR A 397 -23.98 -47.68 -13.77
CA THR A 397 -23.83 -48.96 -13.05
C THR A 397 -25.16 -49.55 -12.54
N ASN A 398 -26.23 -48.75 -12.48
CA ASN A 398 -27.57 -49.20 -12.05
C ASN A 398 -28.50 -49.64 -13.20
N LYS A 399 -28.00 -49.72 -14.44
CA LYS A 399 -28.76 -50.23 -15.60
C LYS A 399 -28.31 -51.61 -16.11
N ILE A 400 -27.37 -52.26 -15.43
CA ILE A 400 -26.88 -53.62 -15.79
C ILE A 400 -27.29 -54.69 -14.76
N LEU A 401 -27.99 -54.30 -13.69
CA LEU A 401 -28.69 -55.25 -12.81
C LEU A 401 -30.17 -54.85 -12.68
N LYS A 402 -30.96 -55.25 -13.68
CA LYS A 402 -32.37 -55.60 -13.53
C LYS A 402 -32.77 -56.59 -14.61
#